data_AF-A0A817KV78-F1
#
_entry.id   AF-A0A817KV78-F1
#
_cell.length_a   1.000
_cell.length_b   1.000
_cell.length_c   1.000
_cell.angle_alpha   90.00
_cell.angle_beta   90.00
_cell.angle_gamma   90.00
#
_symmetry.space_group_name_H-M   'P 1'
#
loop_
_entity.id
_entity.type
_entity.pdbx_description
1 polymer ?
#
loop_
_entity_poly.entity_id
_entity_poly.type
_entity_poly.pdbx_seq_one_letter_code
_entity_poly.pdbx_strand_id
1 'polypeptide(L)'
;MASKRPEHQGPPDIFYNEEEARKYSQNTHIIDVQTKLSERAIELLNLPDEESCLVLDIGCGSGLSGEVLTELGHQWVGLDISQAMLGSFFKLTTEHIPTVGHVAQEREVEGDLTLGDIGYGMPFRAGSFDGAISISALQWLCQADKSYHNPVKRLYKFFSTLYSCLARGARAVLQFYPETPNHVDMITQQAMKAGFTGGLVVDYPNSTRAKK
;
A
#
# COMPACT_ATOMS: atom_id res chain seq x y z
N MET A 1 -18.35 -20.91 2.55
CA MET A 1 -18.82 -19.63 3.13
C MET A 1 -18.05 -18.52 2.44
N ALA A 2 -18.71 -17.49 1.92
CA ALA A 2 -17.99 -16.34 1.38
C ALA A 2 -17.14 -15.76 2.50
N SER A 3 -15.81 -15.74 2.33
CA SER A 3 -14.92 -15.07 3.27
C SER A 3 -15.37 -13.62 3.41
N LYS A 4 -15.59 -13.15 4.65
CA LYS A 4 -15.94 -11.74 4.89
C LYS A 4 -14.74 -10.88 4.50
N ARG A 5 -15.00 -9.77 3.81
CA ARG A 5 -14.00 -8.76 3.44
C ARG A 5 -13.19 -8.31 4.68
N PRO A 6 -11.85 -8.21 4.60
CA PRO A 6 -11.03 -7.71 5.70
C PRO A 6 -11.52 -6.38 6.27
N GLU A 7 -11.96 -5.47 5.39
CA GLU A 7 -12.45 -4.12 5.73
C GLU A 7 -13.73 -4.12 6.58
N HIS A 8 -14.39 -5.27 6.73
CA HIS A 8 -15.60 -5.43 7.58
C HIS A 8 -15.29 -6.08 8.93
N GLN A 9 -14.06 -6.53 9.14
CA GLN A 9 -13.64 -7.23 10.37
C GLN A 9 -13.04 -6.27 11.40
N GLY A 10 -12.52 -5.13 10.95
CA GLY A 10 -12.01 -4.05 11.80
C GLY A 10 -10.98 -3.20 11.07
N PRO A 11 -10.40 -2.17 11.72
CA PRO A 11 -9.29 -1.38 11.19
C PRO A 11 -8.10 -2.25 10.75
N PRO A 12 -7.31 -1.81 9.74
CA PRO A 12 -6.19 -2.60 9.21
C PRO A 12 -5.07 -2.86 10.22
N ASP A 13 -4.80 -1.92 11.13
CA ASP A 13 -3.83 -2.04 12.22
C ASP A 13 -4.22 -3.11 13.26
N ILE A 14 -5.52 -3.40 13.37
CA ILE A 14 -6.07 -4.41 14.28
C ILE A 14 -6.25 -5.75 13.55
N PHE A 15 -6.73 -5.71 12.31
CA PHE A 15 -6.99 -6.90 11.49
C PHE A 15 -5.69 -7.64 11.21
N TYR A 16 -4.66 -6.95 10.71
CA TYR A 16 -3.34 -7.53 10.49
C TYR A 16 -2.53 -7.50 11.78
N ASN A 17 -2.94 -8.30 12.76
CA ASN A 17 -2.12 -8.63 13.93
C ASN A 17 -1.01 -9.62 13.56
N GLU A 18 -0.16 -9.99 14.52
CA GLU A 18 0.99 -10.89 14.29
C GLU A 18 0.61 -12.23 13.62
N GLU A 19 -0.55 -12.81 13.98
CA GLU A 19 -0.99 -14.09 13.43
C GLU A 19 -1.44 -13.94 11.98
N GLU A 20 -2.29 -12.96 11.70
CA GLU A 20 -2.81 -12.71 10.34
C GLU A 20 -1.72 -12.21 9.40
N ALA A 21 -0.80 -11.36 9.88
CA ALA A 21 0.37 -10.91 9.12
C ALA A 21 1.27 -12.09 8.71
N ARG A 22 1.49 -13.06 9.62
CA ARG A 22 2.26 -14.27 9.33
C ARG A 22 1.57 -15.14 8.28
N LYS A 23 0.27 -15.40 8.44
CA LYS A 23 -0.52 -16.17 7.46
C LYS A 23 -0.48 -15.51 6.09
N TYR A 24 -0.63 -14.20 6.03
CA TYR A 24 -0.59 -13.43 4.79
C TYR A 24 0.76 -13.57 4.08
N SER A 25 1.86 -13.40 4.83
CA SER A 25 3.23 -13.38 4.29
C SER A 25 3.80 -14.76 3.94
N GLN A 26 3.18 -15.85 4.42
CA GLN A 26 3.59 -17.23 4.13
C GLN A 26 2.67 -17.92 3.11
N ASN A 27 1.55 -17.29 2.73
CA ASN A 27 0.62 -17.87 1.78
C ASN A 27 1.13 -17.66 0.35
N THR A 28 1.63 -18.73 -0.28
CA THR A 28 2.21 -18.72 -1.63
C THR A 28 1.27 -18.18 -2.70
N HIS A 29 -0.04 -18.40 -2.57
CA HIS A 29 -1.02 -17.84 -3.49
C HIS A 29 -1.18 -16.33 -3.31
N ILE A 30 -1.13 -15.82 -2.06
CA ILE A 30 -1.16 -14.37 -1.80
C ILE A 30 0.09 -13.72 -2.36
N ILE A 31 1.26 -14.32 -2.12
CA ILE A 31 2.54 -13.84 -2.67
C ILE A 31 2.45 -13.73 -4.20
N ASP A 32 2.09 -14.81 -4.90
CA ASP A 32 1.97 -14.82 -6.37
C ASP A 32 1.00 -13.75 -6.90
N VAL A 33 -0.14 -13.57 -6.22
CA VAL A 33 -1.12 -12.54 -6.61
C VAL A 33 -0.56 -11.13 -6.40
N GLN A 34 0.08 -10.86 -5.26
CA GLN A 34 0.63 -9.55 -4.94
C GLN A 34 1.81 -9.20 -5.85
N THR A 35 2.68 -10.15 -6.16
CA THR A 35 3.78 -9.98 -7.12
C THR A 35 3.23 -9.55 -8.48
N LYS A 36 2.27 -10.30 -9.05
CA LYS A 36 1.66 -9.96 -10.36
C LYS A 36 0.97 -8.60 -10.39
N LEU A 37 0.30 -8.23 -9.29
CA LEU A 37 -0.32 -6.91 -9.18
C LEU A 37 0.74 -5.79 -9.11
N SER A 38 1.85 -6.05 -8.43
CA SER A 38 2.97 -5.10 -8.30
C SER A 38 3.68 -4.91 -9.64
N GLU A 39 4.03 -6.00 -10.33
CA GLU A 39 4.60 -5.97 -11.69
C GLU A 39 3.72 -5.16 -12.63
N ARG A 40 2.41 -5.41 -12.62
CA ARG A 40 1.44 -4.67 -13.45
C ARG A 40 1.37 -3.19 -13.07
N ALA A 41 1.40 -2.87 -11.78
CA ALA A 41 1.39 -1.48 -11.33
C ALA A 41 2.66 -0.74 -11.77
N ILE A 42 3.82 -1.38 -11.70
CA ILE A 42 5.11 -0.81 -12.12
C ILE A 42 5.17 -0.65 -13.64
N GLU A 43 4.63 -1.59 -14.41
CA GLU A 43 4.47 -1.46 -15.86
C GLU A 43 3.63 -0.20 -16.22
N LEU A 44 2.50 0.00 -15.55
CA LEU A 44 1.64 1.17 -15.75
C LEU A 44 2.28 2.47 -15.25
N LEU A 45 3.14 2.37 -14.24
CA LEU A 45 3.91 3.49 -13.71
C LEU A 45 4.88 4.02 -14.77
N ASN A 46 5.40 3.13 -15.62
CA ASN A 46 6.21 3.45 -16.80
C ASN A 46 7.38 4.38 -16.43
N LEU A 47 8.17 3.92 -15.47
CA LEU A 47 9.43 4.53 -15.07
C LEU A 47 10.45 4.42 -16.21
N PRO A 48 11.50 5.27 -16.25
CA PRO A 48 12.54 5.18 -17.27
C PRO A 48 13.33 3.86 -17.18
N ASP A 49 13.49 3.16 -18.30
CA ASP A 49 14.08 1.80 -18.36
C ASP A 49 15.57 1.73 -17.93
N GLU A 50 16.30 2.86 -17.96
CA GLU A 50 17.75 2.90 -17.71
C GLU A 50 18.13 3.65 -16.41
N GLU A 51 17.15 4.02 -15.58
CA GLU A 51 17.37 4.80 -14.36
C GLU A 51 16.80 4.11 -13.11
N SER A 52 17.61 4.04 -12.06
CA SER A 52 17.11 3.67 -10.73
C SER A 52 16.31 4.85 -10.17
N CYS A 53 15.03 4.63 -9.94
CA CYS A 53 14.10 5.61 -9.38
C CYS A 53 13.89 5.40 -7.88
N LEU A 54 13.51 6.46 -7.16
CA LEU A 54 13.03 6.37 -5.79
C LEU A 54 11.49 6.32 -5.76
N VAL A 55 10.93 5.19 -5.35
CA VAL A 55 9.49 4.91 -5.39
C VAL A 55 8.90 4.81 -3.99
N LEU A 56 7.72 5.41 -3.78
CA LEU A 56 6.96 5.25 -2.54
C LEU A 56 6.01 4.04 -2.66
N ASP A 57 6.17 3.05 -1.79
CA ASP A 57 5.25 1.91 -1.65
C ASP A 57 4.26 2.15 -0.50
N ILE A 58 3.00 2.40 -0.85
CA ILE A 58 1.95 2.86 0.06
C ILE A 58 1.05 1.70 0.47
N GLY A 59 0.98 1.45 1.78
CA GLY A 59 0.39 0.22 2.32
C GLY A 59 1.27 -0.98 1.99
N CYS A 60 2.58 -0.83 2.19
CA CYS A 60 3.59 -1.81 1.76
C CYS A 60 3.47 -3.16 2.46
N GLY A 61 2.71 -3.25 3.56
CA GLY A 61 2.52 -4.47 4.33
C GLY A 61 3.87 -5.05 4.76
N SER A 62 4.07 -6.33 4.46
CA SER A 62 5.32 -7.06 4.71
C SER A 62 6.39 -6.89 3.63
N GLY A 63 6.20 -5.96 2.68
CA GLY A 63 7.19 -5.58 1.68
C GLY A 63 7.13 -6.37 0.37
N LEU A 64 6.10 -7.18 0.13
CA LEU A 64 5.96 -7.99 -1.09
C LEU A 64 6.00 -7.15 -2.39
N SER A 65 5.35 -5.98 -2.39
CA SER A 65 5.39 -5.04 -3.52
C SER A 65 6.74 -4.35 -3.65
N GLY A 66 7.37 -4.03 -2.53
CA GLY A 66 8.72 -3.47 -2.47
C GLY A 66 9.80 -4.41 -2.98
N GLU A 67 9.72 -5.72 -2.71
CA GLU A 67 10.63 -6.72 -3.27
C GLU A 67 10.64 -6.68 -4.81
N VAL A 68 9.48 -6.50 -5.45
CA VAL A 68 9.39 -6.37 -6.91
C VAL A 68 10.08 -5.08 -7.39
N LEU A 69 9.97 -3.98 -6.65
CA LEU A 69 10.72 -2.75 -6.96
C LEU A 69 12.24 -2.96 -6.87
N THR A 70 12.69 -3.67 -5.83
CA THR A 70 14.10 -4.05 -5.66
C THR A 70 14.59 -4.94 -6.81
N GLU A 71 13.82 -5.97 -7.18
CA GLU A 71 14.15 -6.88 -8.29
C GLU A 71 14.28 -6.15 -9.63
N LEU A 72 13.50 -5.08 -9.82
CA LEU A 72 13.57 -4.21 -11.00
C LEU A 72 14.62 -3.08 -10.88
N GLY A 73 15.41 -3.07 -9.80
CA GLY A 73 16.53 -2.14 -9.63
C GLY A 73 16.14 -0.74 -9.11
N HIS A 74 14.94 -0.57 -8.56
CA HIS A 74 14.49 0.68 -7.97
C HIS A 74 14.70 0.72 -6.46
N GLN A 75 14.97 1.92 -5.94
CA GLN A 75 15.00 2.17 -4.50
C GLN A 75 13.59 2.51 -4.03
N TRP A 76 13.24 2.15 -2.81
CA TRP A 76 11.89 2.42 -2.32
C TRP A 76 11.80 2.65 -0.81
N VAL A 77 10.75 3.37 -0.43
CA VAL A 77 10.34 3.58 0.96
C VAL A 77 8.93 3.04 1.12
N GLY A 78 8.73 2.16 2.10
CA GLY A 78 7.43 1.60 2.47
C GLY A 78 6.74 2.40 3.57
N LEU A 79 5.42 2.59 3.44
CA LEU A 79 4.58 3.16 4.49
C LEU A 79 3.42 2.22 4.79
N ASP A 80 3.29 1.74 6.03
CA ASP A 80 2.15 0.91 6.44
C ASP A 80 1.66 1.29 7.84
N ILE A 81 0.39 1.02 8.13
CA ILE A 81 -0.23 1.31 9.43
C ILE A 81 -0.09 0.15 10.42
N SER A 82 0.11 -1.08 9.94
CA SER A 82 0.22 -2.27 10.78
C SER A 82 1.67 -2.50 11.19
N GLN A 83 1.94 -2.32 12.49
CA GLN A 83 3.23 -2.65 13.08
C GLN A 83 3.59 -4.14 12.90
N ALA A 84 2.60 -5.04 12.91
CA ALA A 84 2.84 -6.46 12.71
C ALA A 84 3.20 -6.80 11.25
N MET A 85 2.63 -6.09 10.28
CA MET A 85 3.02 -6.22 8.86
C MET A 85 4.42 -5.69 8.61
N LEU A 86 4.77 -4.55 9.22
CA LEU A 86 6.15 -4.02 9.26
C LEU A 86 7.09 -4.84 10.16
N GLY A 87 6.58 -5.91 10.79
CA GLY A 87 7.12 -6.66 11.93
C GLY A 87 8.39 -7.46 11.67
N SER A 88 9.37 -6.84 11.00
CA SER A 88 10.77 -7.26 10.93
C SER A 88 11.77 -6.15 11.35
N PHE A 89 11.37 -4.89 11.59
CA PHE A 89 12.34 -3.79 11.84
C PHE A 89 12.46 -3.25 13.28
N PHE A 90 11.49 -3.50 14.17
CA PHE A 90 11.57 -2.99 15.56
C PHE A 90 12.52 -3.78 16.47
N LYS A 91 13.24 -4.78 15.93
CA LYS A 91 14.17 -5.64 16.67
C LYS A 91 15.50 -4.94 17.00
N LEU A 92 15.83 -3.83 16.35
CA LEU A 92 17.17 -3.20 16.42
C LEU A 92 17.36 -2.15 17.54
N THR A 93 16.31 -1.72 18.25
CA THR A 93 16.44 -0.61 19.22
C THR A 93 16.41 -1.00 20.69
N THR A 94 16.31 -2.29 21.03
CA THR A 94 16.38 -2.73 22.42
C THR A 94 17.33 -3.90 22.55
N GLU A 95 18.57 -3.57 22.89
CA GLU A 95 19.47 -4.49 23.56
C GLU A 95 18.72 -5.22 24.70
N HIS A 96 18.82 -6.56 24.71
CA HIS A 96 18.68 -7.42 25.90
C HIS A 96 17.31 -7.56 26.61
N ILE A 97 16.24 -8.00 25.95
CA ILE A 97 15.22 -8.84 26.62
C ILE A 97 14.75 -9.99 25.70
N PRO A 98 15.08 -11.25 25.98
CA PRO A 98 14.48 -12.39 25.29
C PRO A 98 13.09 -12.63 25.89
N THR A 99 12.06 -12.04 25.29
CA THR A 99 10.68 -12.46 25.56
C THR A 99 10.28 -13.53 24.55
N VAL A 100 10.08 -14.72 25.09
CA VAL A 100 9.53 -15.92 24.47
C VAL A 100 8.32 -15.61 23.58
N GLY A 101 8.38 -16.06 22.31
CA GLY A 101 7.19 -16.19 21.46
C GLY A 101 7.21 -15.52 20.08
N HIS A 102 8.35 -15.28 19.44
CA HIS A 102 8.36 -14.59 18.13
C HIS A 102 8.56 -15.58 16.98
N VAL A 103 7.44 -16.16 16.54
CA VAL A 103 7.35 -16.90 15.28
C VAL A 103 6.99 -15.86 14.21
N ALA A 104 7.92 -15.42 13.38
CA ALA A 104 7.62 -14.84 12.06
C ALA A 104 8.93 -14.86 11.31
N GLN A 105 8.93 -15.55 10.19
CA GLN A 105 10.11 -15.75 9.36
C GLN A 105 10.51 -14.39 8.77
N GLU A 106 11.71 -13.95 9.13
CA GLU A 106 12.34 -12.68 8.82
C GLU A 106 12.47 -12.51 7.29
N ARG A 107 11.59 -11.73 6.65
CA ARG A 107 11.83 -11.24 5.30
C ARG A 107 12.60 -9.92 5.43
N GLU A 108 13.91 -9.99 5.29
CA GLU A 108 14.74 -8.80 5.13
C GLU A 108 14.42 -8.17 3.78
N VAL A 109 13.99 -6.92 3.80
CA VAL A 109 13.72 -6.12 2.59
C VAL A 109 14.75 -5.01 2.50
N GLU A 110 15.09 -4.60 1.28
CA GLU A 110 16.10 -3.54 1.06
C GLU A 110 15.55 -2.12 1.29
N GLY A 111 14.23 -1.94 1.18
CA GLY A 111 13.59 -0.63 1.33
C GLY A 111 13.45 -0.20 2.80
N ASP A 112 13.49 1.12 3.01
CA ASP A 112 13.22 1.72 4.32
C ASP A 112 11.73 1.61 4.65
N LEU A 113 11.39 1.16 5.86
CA LEU A 113 10.00 1.00 6.30
C LEU A 113 9.59 2.06 7.32
N THR A 114 8.43 2.67 7.10
CA THR A 114 7.85 3.70 7.97
C THR A 114 6.47 3.26 8.48
N LEU A 115 6.27 3.38 9.79
CA LEU A 115 4.95 3.20 10.40
C LEU A 115 4.14 4.50 10.26
N GLY A 116 2.96 4.43 9.63
CA GLY A 116 2.06 5.57 9.53
C GLY A 116 0.71 5.29 8.89
N ASP A 117 -0.28 6.10 9.28
CA ASP A 117 -1.62 6.05 8.70
C ASP A 117 -1.71 6.99 7.49
N ILE A 118 -1.86 6.40 6.31
CA ILE A 118 -1.97 7.10 5.03
C ILE A 118 -3.16 8.08 4.97
N GLY A 119 -4.19 7.90 5.80
CA GLY A 119 -5.32 8.83 5.91
C GLY A 119 -5.00 10.14 6.63
N TYR A 120 -3.86 10.21 7.34
CA TYR A 120 -3.31 11.46 7.88
C TYR A 120 -2.31 12.13 6.92
N GLY A 121 -1.99 11.47 5.81
CA GLY A 121 -1.14 11.97 4.74
C GLY A 121 0.30 11.47 4.82
N MET A 122 1.07 11.84 3.80
CA MET A 122 2.45 11.38 3.61
C MET A 122 3.45 12.19 4.45
N PRO A 123 4.29 11.54 5.29
CA PRO A 123 5.26 12.23 6.15
C PRO A 123 6.60 12.55 5.43
N PHE A 124 6.55 12.85 4.14
CA PHE A 124 7.75 13.06 3.32
C PHE A 124 7.84 14.47 2.77
N ARG A 125 9.05 14.88 2.35
CA ARG A 125 9.26 16.20 1.75
C ARG A 125 8.59 16.30 0.38
N ALA A 126 8.38 17.52 -0.08
CA ALA A 126 7.81 17.75 -1.40
C ALA A 126 8.79 17.33 -2.51
N GLY A 127 8.29 16.71 -3.58
CA GLY A 127 9.09 16.30 -4.74
C GLY A 127 10.16 15.24 -4.44
N SER A 128 9.95 14.39 -3.44
CA SER A 128 10.92 13.36 -3.03
C SER A 128 10.89 12.10 -3.88
N PHE A 129 9.76 11.72 -4.47
CA PHE A 129 9.61 10.43 -5.14
C PHE A 129 9.36 10.57 -6.64
N ASP A 130 10.01 9.72 -7.43
CA ASP A 130 9.87 9.66 -8.89
C ASP A 130 8.60 8.91 -9.32
N GLY A 131 8.03 8.12 -8.41
CA GLY A 131 6.74 7.46 -8.57
C GLY A 131 6.19 6.94 -7.26
N ALA A 132 4.94 6.47 -7.29
CA ALA A 132 4.34 5.76 -6.16
C ALA A 132 3.49 4.59 -6.63
N ILE A 133 3.53 3.50 -5.86
CA ILE A 133 2.61 2.38 -6.03
C ILE A 133 1.81 2.15 -4.73
N SER A 134 0.65 1.54 -4.87
CA SER A 134 -0.12 1.04 -3.73
C SER A 134 -0.89 -0.19 -4.17
N ILE A 135 -0.65 -1.32 -3.53
CA ILE A 135 -1.30 -2.58 -3.89
C ILE A 135 -2.22 -3.01 -2.75
N SER A 136 -3.51 -3.16 -3.04
CA SER A 136 -4.49 -3.68 -2.08
C SER A 136 -4.68 -2.83 -0.80
N ALA A 137 -4.35 -1.53 -0.80
CA ALA A 137 -4.38 -0.70 0.41
C ALA A 137 -5.39 0.48 0.39
N LEU A 138 -5.66 1.09 -0.76
CA LEU A 138 -6.43 2.35 -0.81
C LEU A 138 -7.89 2.18 -0.33
N GLN A 139 -8.50 1.01 -0.53
CA GLN A 139 -9.90 0.76 -0.17
C GLN A 139 -10.15 0.89 1.34
N TRP A 140 -9.13 0.73 2.18
CA TRP A 140 -9.23 0.94 3.63
C TRP A 140 -9.58 2.39 4.00
N LEU A 141 -9.23 3.38 3.16
CA LEU A 141 -9.63 4.77 3.38
C LEU A 141 -11.11 5.05 3.09
N CYS A 142 -11.82 4.11 2.47
CA CYS A 142 -13.26 4.22 2.28
C CYS A 142 -14.04 3.91 3.58
N GLN A 143 -13.39 3.26 4.54
CA GLN A 143 -14.02 2.86 5.80
C GLN A 143 -13.98 3.96 6.85
N ALA A 144 -15.03 4.00 7.67
CA ALA A 144 -15.16 4.91 8.80
C ALA A 144 -15.12 4.15 10.13
N ASP A 145 -14.00 3.47 10.42
CA ASP A 145 -13.89 2.59 11.59
C ASP A 145 -13.95 3.33 12.94
N LYS A 146 -13.69 4.64 12.94
CA LYS A 146 -13.76 5.50 14.13
C LYS A 146 -14.81 6.59 13.89
N SER A 147 -15.47 7.05 14.96
CA SER A 147 -16.55 8.05 14.87
C SER A 147 -16.14 9.37 14.22
N TYR A 148 -14.85 9.70 14.25
CA TYR A 148 -14.28 10.89 13.63
C TYR A 148 -13.67 10.64 12.24
N HIS A 149 -13.68 9.41 11.74
CA HIS A 149 -13.25 9.13 10.37
C HIS A 149 -14.27 9.67 9.39
N ASN A 150 -13.80 10.55 8.51
CA ASN A 150 -14.53 10.98 7.33
C ASN A 150 -13.75 10.53 6.09
N PRO A 151 -14.22 9.50 5.36
CA PRO A 151 -13.53 8.95 4.19
C PRO A 151 -13.14 10.01 3.15
N VAL A 152 -14.05 10.94 2.85
CA VAL A 152 -13.79 12.03 1.88
C VAL A 152 -12.62 12.91 2.33
N LYS A 153 -12.59 13.31 3.60
CA LYS A 153 -11.49 14.13 4.15
C LYS A 153 -10.16 13.37 4.19
N ARG A 154 -10.20 12.09 4.59
CA ARG A 154 -9.00 11.23 4.66
C ARG A 154 -8.43 10.97 3.28
N LEU A 155 -9.27 10.65 2.29
CA LEU A 155 -8.87 10.52 0.89
C LEU A 155 -8.31 11.83 0.32
N TYR A 156 -8.93 12.97 0.60
CA TYR A 156 -8.38 14.25 0.16
C TYR A 156 -7.01 14.55 0.80
N LYS A 157 -6.85 14.25 2.10
CA LYS A 157 -5.56 14.40 2.80
C LYS A 157 -4.50 13.48 2.22
N PHE A 158 -4.84 12.21 1.98
CA PHE A 158 -4.01 11.23 1.29
C PHE A 158 -3.52 11.77 -0.06
N PHE A 159 -4.44 12.10 -0.97
CA PHE A 159 -4.06 12.52 -2.32
C PHE A 159 -3.32 13.88 -2.35
N SER A 160 -3.72 14.86 -1.55
CA SER A 160 -3.05 16.17 -1.53
C SER A 160 -1.60 16.08 -1.04
N THR A 161 -1.34 15.24 -0.05
CA THR A 161 0.03 15.03 0.45
C THR A 161 0.83 14.12 -0.46
N LEU A 162 0.23 13.07 -1.04
CA LEU A 162 0.87 12.25 -2.07
C LEU A 162 1.29 13.08 -3.28
N TYR A 163 0.39 13.93 -3.80
CA TYR A 163 0.71 14.85 -4.89
C TYR A 163 1.90 15.76 -4.56
N SER A 164 1.96 16.23 -3.32
CA SER A 164 3.06 17.10 -2.87
C SER A 164 4.39 16.35 -2.82
N CYS A 165 4.40 15.10 -2.38
CA CYS A 165 5.62 14.29 -2.24
C CYS A 165 6.16 13.75 -3.57
N LEU A 166 5.37 13.75 -4.63
CA LEU A 166 5.78 13.31 -5.96
C LEU A 166 6.55 14.40 -6.72
N ALA A 167 7.60 13.99 -7.43
CA ALA A 167 8.33 14.85 -8.34
C ALA A 167 7.43 15.35 -9.47
N ARG A 168 7.79 16.48 -10.09
CA ARG A 168 6.98 17.07 -11.16
C ARG A 168 6.90 16.10 -12.35
N GLY A 169 5.69 15.69 -12.70
CA GLY A 169 5.45 14.75 -13.81
C GLY A 169 5.53 13.27 -13.42
N ALA A 170 5.86 12.97 -12.15
CA ALA A 170 5.79 11.63 -11.60
C ALA A 170 4.35 11.10 -11.63
N ARG A 171 4.25 9.77 -11.63
CA ARG A 171 2.98 9.04 -11.70
C ARG A 171 2.73 8.30 -10.39
N ALA A 172 1.46 7.96 -10.15
CA ALA A 172 1.07 7.07 -9.06
C ALA A 172 0.11 6.02 -9.61
N VAL A 173 0.36 4.75 -9.30
CA VAL A 173 -0.50 3.63 -9.70
C VAL A 173 -1.02 2.94 -8.44
N LEU A 174 -2.32 3.04 -8.21
CA LEU A 174 -2.97 2.59 -6.98
C LEU A 174 -3.97 1.49 -7.35
N GLN A 175 -3.64 0.24 -7.06
CA GLN A 175 -4.52 -0.90 -7.20
C GLN A 175 -5.37 -1.04 -5.92
N PHE A 176 -6.69 -1.21 -6.08
CA PHE A 176 -7.61 -1.31 -4.94
C PHE A 176 -8.86 -2.12 -5.27
N TYR A 177 -9.56 -2.58 -4.24
CA TYR A 177 -10.80 -3.36 -4.35
C TYR A 177 -12.03 -2.55 -3.93
N PRO A 178 -12.68 -1.80 -4.84
CA PRO A 178 -13.88 -1.05 -4.47
C PRO A 178 -14.99 -2.01 -4.02
N GLU A 179 -15.76 -1.59 -3.02
CA GLU A 179 -16.97 -2.31 -2.59
C GLU A 179 -18.17 -1.89 -3.42
N THR A 180 -18.27 -0.59 -3.74
CA THR A 180 -19.37 0.00 -4.50
C THR A 180 -18.85 0.95 -5.57
N PRO A 181 -19.63 1.23 -6.63
CA PRO A 181 -19.28 2.27 -7.61
C PRO A 181 -19.00 3.63 -6.95
N ASN A 182 -19.74 3.95 -5.88
CA ASN A 182 -19.52 5.19 -5.12
C ASN A 182 -18.11 5.28 -4.51
N HIS A 183 -17.45 4.15 -4.17
CA HIS A 183 -16.07 4.18 -3.69
C HIS A 183 -15.13 4.63 -4.81
N VAL A 184 -15.34 4.14 -6.04
CA VAL A 184 -14.57 4.55 -7.21
C VAL A 184 -14.74 6.04 -7.45
N ASP A 185 -16.00 6.52 -7.51
CA ASP A 185 -16.29 7.94 -7.73
C ASP A 185 -15.67 8.83 -6.65
N MET A 186 -15.79 8.43 -5.37
CA MET A 186 -15.23 9.16 -4.25
C MET A 186 -13.70 9.26 -4.34
N ILE A 187 -13.02 8.14 -4.63
CA ILE A 187 -11.56 8.09 -4.79
C ILE A 187 -11.13 8.99 -5.96
N THR A 188 -11.73 8.82 -7.13
CA THR A 188 -11.38 9.59 -8.34
C THR A 188 -11.61 11.10 -8.13
N GLN A 189 -12.73 11.49 -7.52
CA GLN A 189 -13.02 12.89 -7.22
C GLN A 189 -11.98 13.51 -6.28
N GLN A 190 -11.55 12.80 -5.23
CA GLN A 190 -10.53 13.34 -4.32
C GLN A 190 -9.15 13.40 -4.97
N ALA A 191 -8.78 12.44 -5.82
CA ALA A 191 -7.54 12.47 -6.60
C ALA A 191 -7.51 13.69 -7.54
N MET A 192 -8.58 13.90 -8.33
CA MET A 192 -8.68 15.04 -9.23
C MET A 192 -8.67 16.37 -8.49
N LYS A 193 -9.37 16.45 -7.35
CA LYS A 193 -9.38 17.64 -6.50
C LYS A 193 -8.00 17.97 -5.91
N ALA A 194 -7.16 16.96 -5.68
CA ALA A 194 -5.78 17.15 -5.22
C ALA A 194 -4.81 17.59 -6.32
N GLY A 195 -5.20 17.49 -7.60
CA GLY A 195 -4.38 17.91 -8.75
C GLY A 195 -3.93 16.77 -9.67
N PHE A 196 -4.29 15.52 -9.38
CA PHE A 196 -3.99 14.41 -10.28
C PHE A 196 -4.85 14.46 -11.54
N THR A 197 -4.23 14.07 -12.66
CA THR A 197 -4.91 13.77 -13.92
C THR A 197 -4.65 12.31 -14.28
N GLY A 198 -5.58 11.66 -14.97
CA GLY A 198 -5.44 10.26 -15.34
C GLY A 198 -6.79 9.56 -15.46
N GLY A 199 -6.83 8.26 -15.21
CA GLY A 199 -8.05 7.46 -15.32
C GLY A 199 -7.98 6.16 -14.54
N LEU A 200 -9.06 5.39 -14.64
CA LEU A 200 -9.18 4.05 -14.06
C LEU A 200 -8.86 3.02 -15.14
N VAL A 201 -7.94 2.10 -14.84
CA VAL A 201 -7.67 0.91 -15.65
C VAL A 201 -8.39 -0.28 -14.99
N VAL A 202 -9.01 -1.12 -15.81
CA VAL A 202 -9.67 -2.35 -15.36
C VAL A 202 -9.20 -3.48 -16.26
N ASP A 203 -8.33 -4.32 -15.72
CA ASP A 203 -7.86 -5.53 -16.36
C ASP A 203 -8.94 -6.64 -16.22
N TYR A 204 -9.07 -7.46 -17.26
CA TYR A 204 -10.05 -8.56 -17.33
C TYR A 204 -11.51 -8.18 -16.97
N PRO A 205 -12.09 -7.13 -17.60
CA PRO A 205 -13.40 -6.57 -17.21
C PRO A 205 -14.57 -7.57 -17.29
N ASN A 206 -14.40 -8.64 -18.08
CA ASN A 206 -15.42 -9.67 -18.31
C ASN A 206 -15.41 -10.81 -17.27
N SER A 207 -14.46 -10.84 -16.33
CA SER A 207 -14.35 -11.91 -15.33
C SER A 207 -14.71 -11.41 -13.94
N THR A 208 -15.81 -11.86 -13.34
CA THR A 208 -16.16 -11.45 -11.97
C THR A 208 -15.13 -11.89 -10.91
N ARG A 209 -14.33 -12.92 -11.20
CA ARG A 209 -13.30 -13.45 -10.30
C ARG A 209 -11.90 -12.90 -10.56
N ALA A 210 -11.57 -12.56 -11.81
CA ALA A 210 -10.23 -12.11 -12.22
C ALA A 210 -10.16 -10.62 -12.57
N LYS A 211 -11.29 -9.90 -12.56
CA LYS A 211 -11.33 -8.45 -12.76
C LYS A 211 -10.46 -7.78 -11.71
N LYS A 212 -9.48 -7.02 -12.19
CA LYS A 212 -8.44 -6.37 -11.40
C LYS A 212 -8.24 -4.94 -11.86
#